data_AF-A0A2E8TQ52-F1
#
_entry.id   AF-A0A2E8TQ52-F1
#
_cell.length_a   1.000
_cell.length_b   1.000
_cell.length_c   1.000
_cell.angle_alpha   90.00
_cell.angle_beta   90.00
_cell.angle_gamma   90.00
#
_symmetry.space_group_name_H-M   'P 1'
#
loop_
_entity.id
_entity.type
_entity.pdbx_description
1 polymer ?
#
loop_
_entity_poly.entity_id
_entity_poly.type
_entity_poly.pdbx_seq_one_letter_code
_entity_poly.pdbx_strand_id
1 'polypeptide(L)'
;MQLASQVWDSLRQERREKQAIQAQRRSYKFTNRGVILSDTVSIEKVERYLSITAEAREKATACTNNDLDERRLVEMLRMCDDYVDDARHFASEGDLVSAFGAINYAHAWLDAAVRIGLMDGHDDDRLFTLP
;
A
#
# COMPACT_ATOMS: atom_id res chain seq x y z
N MET A 1 26.99 31.76 33.34
CA MET A 1 27.42 31.18 32.05
C MET A 1 27.59 29.64 32.08
N GLN A 2 27.90 29.01 33.22
CA GLN A 2 28.10 27.54 33.31
C GLN A 2 26.84 26.67 33.16
N LEU A 3 25.70 27.09 33.71
CA LEU A 3 24.46 26.29 33.71
C LEU A 3 23.87 26.06 32.30
N ALA A 4 24.00 27.03 31.40
CA ALA A 4 23.50 26.90 30.03
C ALA A 4 24.29 25.88 29.21
N SER A 5 25.61 25.78 29.41
CA SER A 5 26.44 24.78 28.71
C SER A 5 26.05 23.36 29.10
N GLN A 6 25.85 23.13 30.40
CA GLN A 6 25.51 21.81 30.93
C GLN A 6 24.18 21.27 30.35
N VAL A 7 23.18 22.15 30.20
CA VAL A 7 21.89 21.78 29.58
C VAL A 7 22.07 21.43 28.11
N TRP A 8 22.84 22.22 27.35
CA TRP A 8 23.10 21.93 25.93
C TRP A 8 23.92 20.67 25.71
N ASP A 9 24.85 20.36 26.60
CA ASP A 9 25.65 19.13 26.53
C ASP A 9 24.81 17.89 26.85
N SER A 10 23.93 17.98 27.85
CA SER A 10 22.94 16.93 28.15
C SER A 10 21.99 16.67 26.97
N LEU A 11 21.48 17.74 26.33
CA LEU A 11 20.58 17.62 25.17
C LEU A 11 21.28 17.03 23.92
N ARG A 12 22.59 17.27 23.76
CA ARG A 12 23.37 16.66 22.68
C ARG A 12 23.64 15.19 22.96
N GLN A 13 23.91 14.84 24.20
CA GLN A 13 24.12 13.45 24.61
C GLN A 13 22.85 12.63 24.45
N GLU A 14 21.70 13.14 24.90
CA GLU A 14 20.41 12.49 24.74
C GLU A 14 20.03 12.29 23.26
N ARG A 15 20.32 13.28 22.39
CA ARG A 15 20.10 13.15 20.94
C ARG A 15 21.00 12.08 20.32
N ARG A 16 22.26 11.99 20.73
CA ARG A 16 23.21 10.97 20.25
C ARG A 16 22.78 9.58 20.69
N GLU A 17 22.31 9.43 21.93
CA GLU A 17 21.78 8.16 22.46
C GLU A 17 20.50 7.74 21.72
N LYS A 18 19.56 8.67 21.48
CA LYS A 18 18.35 8.39 20.69
C LYS A 18 18.67 8.00 19.24
N GLN A 19 19.65 8.65 18.61
CA GLN A 19 20.11 8.31 17.27
C GLN A 19 20.82 6.95 17.24
N ALA A 20 21.66 6.63 18.23
CA ALA A 20 22.32 5.35 18.36
C ALA A 20 21.31 4.21 18.59
N ILE A 21 20.31 4.40 19.46
CA ILE A 21 19.22 3.44 19.69
C ILE A 21 18.39 3.25 18.41
N GLN A 22 18.13 4.30 17.64
CA GLN A 22 17.39 4.20 16.39
C GLN A 22 18.20 3.49 15.28
N ALA A 23 19.51 3.74 15.19
CA ALA A 23 20.42 3.02 14.30
C ALA A 23 20.57 1.54 14.69
N GLN A 24 20.67 1.26 16.00
CA GLN A 24 20.74 -0.10 16.52
C GLN A 24 19.42 -0.85 16.34
N ARG A 25 18.25 -0.19 16.47
CA ARG A 25 16.94 -0.77 16.13
C ARG A 25 16.79 -1.07 14.64
N ARG A 26 17.36 -0.25 13.75
CA ARG A 26 17.43 -0.54 12.31
C ARG A 26 18.31 -1.75 12.02
N SER A 27 19.44 -1.90 12.71
CA SER A 27 20.33 -3.05 12.58
C SER A 27 19.74 -4.34 13.18
N TYR A 28 19.03 -4.26 14.32
CA TYR A 28 18.48 -5.42 15.04
C TYR A 28 17.22 -6.01 14.37
N LYS A 29 16.51 -5.25 13.53
CA LYS A 29 15.42 -5.79 12.70
C LYS A 29 15.90 -6.66 11.53
N PHE A 30 17.21 -6.74 11.26
CA PHE A 30 17.76 -7.44 10.10
C PHE A 30 18.13 -8.90 10.35
N THR A 31 18.09 -9.41 11.59
CA THR A 31 18.75 -10.69 11.93
C THR A 31 17.85 -11.79 12.47
N ASN A 32 16.51 -11.66 12.49
CA ASN A 32 15.65 -12.75 12.96
C ASN A 32 14.80 -13.37 11.85
N ARG A 33 15.21 -14.57 11.42
CA ARG A 33 14.67 -15.46 10.37
C ARG A 33 14.99 -15.08 8.91
N GLY A 34 16.23 -15.27 8.44
CA GLY A 34 16.60 -15.69 7.06
C GLY A 34 15.97 -15.00 5.84
N VAL A 35 15.22 -13.92 6.03
CA VAL A 35 14.45 -13.19 5.04
C VAL A 35 14.95 -11.77 5.15
N ILE A 36 15.66 -11.32 4.11
CA ILE A 36 16.01 -9.91 3.95
C ILE A 36 14.69 -9.18 3.72
N LEU A 37 14.10 -8.61 4.77
CA LEU A 37 12.96 -7.71 4.64
C LEU A 37 13.48 -6.43 3.99
N SER A 38 13.21 -6.27 2.69
CA SER A 38 13.45 -5.03 1.97
C SER A 38 12.31 -4.06 2.27
N ASP A 39 12.61 -2.99 3.01
CA ASP A 39 11.70 -1.87 3.24
C ASP A 39 11.50 -1.00 1.97
N THR A 40 12.23 -1.29 0.89
CA THR A 40 12.20 -0.52 -0.36
C THR A 40 11.14 -1.07 -1.32
N VAL A 41 10.31 -0.19 -1.86
CA VAL A 41 9.42 -0.51 -2.99
C VAL A 41 10.24 -0.52 -4.28
N SER A 42 10.17 -1.63 -5.03
CA SER A 42 10.82 -1.77 -6.34
C SER A 42 9.82 -1.67 -7.48
N ILE A 43 10.30 -1.42 -8.70
CA ILE A 43 9.44 -1.34 -9.88
C ILE A 43 8.75 -2.67 -10.16
N GLU A 44 9.47 -3.79 -9.99
CA GLU A 44 8.92 -5.14 -10.17
C GLU A 44 7.78 -5.42 -9.17
N LYS A 45 7.86 -4.84 -7.97
CA LYS A 45 6.77 -4.94 -6.98
C LYS A 45 5.53 -4.17 -7.45
N VAL A 46 5.71 -2.97 -8.00
CA VAL A 46 4.60 -2.17 -8.55
C VAL A 46 3.96 -2.90 -9.74
N GLU A 47 4.77 -3.37 -10.69
CA GLU A 47 4.31 -4.13 -11.87
C GLU A 47 3.55 -5.39 -11.48
N ARG A 48 4.03 -6.13 -10.48
CA ARG A 48 3.32 -7.29 -9.94
C ARG A 48 1.93 -6.92 -9.43
N TYR A 49 1.80 -5.84 -8.67
CA TYR A 49 0.50 -5.41 -8.12
C TYR A 49 -0.44 -4.85 -9.19
N LEU A 50 0.12 -4.20 -10.23
CA LEU A 50 -0.63 -3.81 -11.42
C LEU A 50 -1.22 -5.06 -12.11
N SER A 51 -0.42 -6.11 -12.29
CA SER A 51 -0.88 -7.36 -12.88
C SER A 51 -1.94 -8.08 -12.04
N ILE A 52 -1.77 -8.14 -10.72
CA ILE A 52 -2.76 -8.74 -9.80
C ILE A 52 -4.09 -7.99 -9.88
N THR A 53 -4.05 -6.65 -9.89
CA THR A 53 -5.26 -5.82 -9.96
C THR A 53 -5.94 -5.95 -11.32
N ALA A 54 -5.17 -6.01 -12.41
CA ALA A 54 -5.73 -6.26 -13.74
C ALA A 54 -6.43 -7.62 -13.82
N GLU A 55 -5.79 -8.67 -13.28
CA GLU A 55 -6.37 -10.02 -13.22
C GLU A 55 -7.69 -10.03 -12.42
N ALA A 56 -7.69 -9.39 -11.24
CA ALA A 56 -8.90 -9.27 -10.42
C ALA A 56 -10.02 -8.51 -11.14
N ARG A 57 -9.67 -7.41 -11.81
CA ARG A 57 -10.60 -6.54 -12.54
C ARG A 57 -11.23 -7.22 -13.76
N GLU A 58 -10.51 -8.14 -14.39
CA GLU A 58 -11.00 -9.00 -15.48
C GLU A 58 -11.87 -10.14 -14.95
N LYS A 59 -11.47 -10.76 -13.83
CA LYS A 59 -12.16 -11.92 -13.26
C LYS A 59 -13.51 -11.57 -12.62
N ALA A 60 -13.59 -10.46 -11.88
CA ALA A 60 -14.79 -10.12 -11.12
C ALA A 60 -15.96 -9.74 -12.04
N THR A 61 -17.16 -10.24 -11.73
CA THR A 61 -18.37 -9.96 -12.51
C THR A 61 -19.40 -9.21 -11.66
N ALA A 62 -20.18 -8.32 -12.29
CA ALA A 62 -21.19 -7.54 -11.58
C ALA A 62 -22.37 -8.42 -11.11
N CYS A 63 -22.86 -8.20 -9.89
CA CYS A 63 -24.01 -8.92 -9.32
C CYS A 63 -25.05 -7.98 -8.67
N THR A 64 -25.15 -6.75 -9.18
CA THR A 64 -26.07 -5.71 -8.71
C THR A 64 -27.54 -6.06 -8.98
N ASN A 65 -28.45 -5.63 -8.10
CA ASN A 65 -29.88 -5.99 -8.15
C ASN A 65 -30.83 -4.81 -8.41
N ASN A 66 -30.31 -3.59 -8.54
CA ASN A 66 -31.09 -2.38 -8.78
C ASN A 66 -30.20 -1.24 -9.35
N ASP A 67 -30.84 -0.22 -9.94
CA ASP A 67 -30.14 0.90 -10.57
C ASP A 67 -29.24 1.70 -9.62
N LEU A 68 -29.57 1.77 -8.32
CA LEU A 68 -28.75 2.49 -7.35
C LEU A 68 -27.42 1.78 -7.12
N ASP A 69 -27.47 0.46 -7.00
CA ASP A 69 -26.29 -0.39 -6.83
C ASP A 69 -25.45 -0.45 -8.11
N GLU A 70 -26.08 -0.46 -9.29
CA GLU A 70 -25.38 -0.32 -10.56
C GLU A 70 -24.59 0.99 -10.63
N ARG A 71 -25.21 2.13 -10.28
CA ARG A 71 -24.52 3.44 -10.28
C ARG A 71 -23.35 3.47 -9.29
N ARG A 72 -23.54 2.92 -8.09
CA ARG A 72 -22.47 2.80 -7.09
C ARG A 72 -21.32 1.95 -7.61
N LEU A 73 -21.63 0.80 -8.23
CA LEU A 73 -20.62 -0.07 -8.80
C LEU A 73 -19.83 0.65 -9.92
N VAL A 74 -20.51 1.38 -10.79
CA VAL A 74 -19.84 2.19 -11.84
C VAL A 74 -18.88 3.20 -11.22
N GLU A 75 -19.29 3.90 -10.17
CA GLU A 75 -18.42 4.83 -9.45
C GLU A 75 -17.20 4.11 -8.83
N MET A 76 -17.40 2.96 -8.19
CA MET A 76 -16.32 2.18 -7.60
C MET A 76 -15.32 1.65 -8.63
N LEU A 77 -15.82 1.12 -9.76
CA LEU A 77 -14.96 0.63 -10.85
C LEU A 77 -14.19 1.77 -11.50
N ARG A 78 -14.81 2.93 -11.65
CA ARG A 78 -14.11 4.14 -12.10
C ARG A 78 -12.99 4.51 -11.13
N MET A 79 -13.24 4.49 -9.83
CA MET A 79 -12.19 4.78 -8.84
C MET A 79 -11.04 3.75 -8.91
N CYS A 80 -11.34 2.47 -9.12
CA CYS A 80 -10.30 1.46 -9.36
C CYS A 80 -9.46 1.82 -10.59
N ASP A 81 -10.12 2.09 -11.73
CA ASP A 81 -9.44 2.35 -13.00
C ASP A 81 -8.62 3.65 -12.95
N ASP A 82 -9.16 4.74 -12.37
CA ASP A 82 -8.47 6.02 -12.18
C ASP A 82 -7.17 5.85 -11.35
N TYR A 83 -7.21 5.07 -10.25
CA TYR A 83 -6.01 4.83 -9.43
C TYR A 83 -5.00 3.85 -10.05
N VAL A 84 -5.43 2.96 -10.96
CA VAL A 84 -4.49 2.18 -11.78
C VAL A 84 -3.69 3.11 -12.69
N ASP A 85 -4.35 4.10 -13.28
CA ASP A 85 -3.67 5.08 -14.13
C ASP A 85 -2.75 6.01 -13.33
N ASP A 86 -3.15 6.44 -12.13
CA ASP A 86 -2.26 7.17 -11.20
C ASP A 86 -1.02 6.32 -10.84
N ALA A 87 -1.20 5.02 -10.57
CA ALA A 87 -0.09 4.13 -10.26
C ALA A 87 0.91 4.04 -11.42
N ARG A 88 0.42 3.96 -12.66
CA ARG A 88 1.26 3.97 -13.87
C ARG A 88 1.98 5.30 -14.03
N HIS A 89 1.28 6.42 -13.79
CA HIS A 89 1.85 7.75 -13.87
C HIS A 89 3.01 7.92 -12.87
N PHE A 90 2.79 7.65 -11.59
CA PHE A 90 3.84 7.74 -10.57
C PHE A 90 5.02 6.80 -10.84
N ALA A 91 4.75 5.58 -11.32
CA ALA A 91 5.80 4.64 -11.69
C ALA A 91 6.67 5.18 -12.84
N SER A 92 6.06 5.83 -13.84
CA SER A 92 6.78 6.43 -14.97
C SER A 92 7.68 7.61 -14.55
N GLU A 93 7.34 8.30 -13.46
CA GLU A 93 8.14 9.39 -12.89
C GLU A 93 9.19 8.90 -11.86
N GLY A 94 9.19 7.60 -11.56
CA GLY A 94 10.08 6.99 -10.57
C GLY A 94 9.63 7.16 -9.11
N ASP A 95 8.45 7.71 -8.86
CA ASP A 95 7.84 7.76 -7.52
C ASP A 95 7.16 6.42 -7.19
N LEU A 96 8.00 5.42 -6.90
CA LEU A 96 7.53 4.05 -6.67
C LEU A 96 6.69 3.90 -5.39
N VAL A 97 6.89 4.77 -4.38
CA VAL A 97 6.10 4.71 -3.14
C VAL A 97 4.68 5.16 -3.42
N SER A 98 4.50 6.28 -4.12
CA SER A 98 3.17 6.75 -4.53
C SER A 98 2.52 5.78 -5.51
N ALA A 99 3.28 5.23 -6.46
CA ALA A 99 2.78 4.21 -7.39
C ALA A 99 2.25 2.97 -6.66
N PHE A 100 3.01 2.48 -5.68
CA PHE A 100 2.61 1.33 -4.86
C PHE A 100 1.40 1.64 -4.00
N GLY A 101 1.32 2.86 -3.43
CA GLY A 101 0.13 3.31 -2.70
C GLY A 101 -1.12 3.33 -3.58
N ALA A 102 -1.03 3.95 -4.76
CA ALA A 102 -2.12 4.08 -5.71
C ALA A 102 -2.66 2.71 -6.15
N ILE A 103 -1.78 1.75 -6.51
CA ILE A 103 -2.26 0.44 -6.98
C ILE A 103 -2.90 -0.40 -5.89
N ASN A 104 -2.43 -0.30 -4.63
CA ASN A 104 -3.11 -0.97 -3.51
C ASN A 104 -4.48 -0.32 -3.23
N TYR A 105 -4.60 0.99 -3.40
CA TYR A 105 -5.88 1.68 -3.24
C TYR A 105 -6.86 1.36 -4.36
N ALA A 106 -6.40 1.24 -5.61
CA ALA A 106 -7.21 0.75 -6.71
C ALA A 106 -7.78 -0.65 -6.41
N HIS A 107 -6.92 -1.57 -5.97
CA HIS A 107 -7.33 -2.93 -5.64
C HIS A 107 -8.35 -2.96 -4.49
N ALA A 108 -8.21 -2.08 -3.49
CA ALA A 108 -9.14 -1.97 -2.38
C ALA A 108 -10.56 -1.56 -2.81
N TRP A 109 -10.72 -0.72 -3.84
CA TRP A 109 -12.04 -0.40 -4.39
C TRP A 109 -12.73 -1.63 -5.00
N LEU A 110 -11.96 -2.43 -5.74
CA LEU A 110 -12.46 -3.66 -6.35
C LEU A 110 -12.80 -4.71 -5.27
N ASP A 111 -11.90 -4.89 -4.29
CA ASP A 111 -12.09 -5.83 -3.19
C ASP A 111 -13.32 -5.45 -2.34
N ALA A 112 -13.52 -4.16 -2.08
CA ALA A 112 -14.71 -3.66 -1.40
C ALA A 112 -15.99 -3.97 -2.18
N ALA A 113 -15.99 -3.82 -3.51
CA ALA A 113 -17.15 -4.12 -4.34
C ALA A 113 -17.54 -5.61 -4.26
N VAL A 114 -16.55 -6.51 -4.23
CA VAL A 114 -16.77 -7.94 -4.00
C VAL A 114 -17.31 -8.19 -2.60
N ARG A 115 -16.65 -7.65 -1.57
CA ARG A 115 -16.98 -7.92 -0.17
C ARG A 115 -18.38 -7.44 0.24
N ILE A 116 -18.87 -6.34 -0.34
CA ILE A 116 -20.22 -5.83 -0.07
C ILE A 116 -21.29 -6.41 -1.00
N GLY A 117 -20.92 -7.31 -1.91
CA GLY A 117 -21.85 -8.01 -2.79
C GLY A 117 -22.36 -7.19 -3.98
N LEU A 118 -21.57 -6.23 -4.47
CA LEU A 118 -21.83 -5.58 -5.77
C LEU A 118 -21.14 -6.33 -6.92
N MET A 119 -20.10 -7.11 -6.62
CA MET A 119 -19.43 -8.00 -7.57
C MET A 119 -19.25 -9.40 -6.99
N ASP A 120 -19.16 -10.40 -7.87
CA ASP A 120 -18.76 -11.77 -7.55
C ASP A 120 -17.28 -11.97 -7.91
N GLY A 121 -16.48 -12.32 -6.89
CA GLY A 121 -15.06 -12.65 -7.03
C GLY A 121 -14.78 -14.11 -7.41
N HIS A 122 -15.84 -14.91 -7.58
CA HIS A 122 -15.79 -16.33 -7.96
C HIS A 122 -14.92 -17.19 -7.03
N ASP A 123 -15.13 -17.03 -5.73
CA ASP A 123 -14.46 -17.79 -4.66
C ASP A 123 -12.92 -17.76 -4.71
N ASP A 124 -12.31 -16.72 -5.30
CA ASP A 124 -10.85 -16.55 -5.36
C ASP A 124 -10.31 -15.78 -4.16
N ASP A 125 -9.89 -16.51 -3.12
CA ASP A 125 -9.29 -16.00 -1.89
C ASP A 125 -7.83 -15.50 -2.06
N ARG A 126 -7.23 -15.72 -3.23
CA ARG A 126 -5.91 -15.18 -3.58
C ARG A 126 -6.03 -13.75 -4.11
N LEU A 127 -7.08 -13.46 -4.88
CA LEU A 127 -7.32 -12.13 -5.45
C LEU A 127 -8.21 -11.24 -4.58
N PHE A 128 -9.12 -11.82 -3.80
CA PHE A 128 -10.10 -11.06 -3.04
C PHE A 128 -10.13 -11.46 -1.56
N THR A 129 -10.45 -10.49 -0.71
CA THR A 129 -10.80 -10.70 0.69
C THR A 129 -12.28 -11.08 0.79
N LEU A 130 -12.56 -12.36 0.56
CA LEU A 130 -13.93 -12.89 0.57
C LEU A 130 -14.58 -12.79 1.97
N PRO A 131 -15.93 -12.61 2.05
CA PRO A 131 -16.68 -12.47 3.31
C PRO A 131 -16.44 -13.58 4.34
#